data_AF-A0A4V1J5D6-F1
#
_entry.id   AF-A0A4V1J5D6-F1
#
_cell.length_a   1.000
_cell.length_b   1.000
_cell.length_c   1.000
_cell.angle_alpha   90.00
_cell.angle_beta   90.00
_cell.angle_gamma   90.00
#
_symmetry.space_group_name_H-M   'P 1'
#
loop_
_entity.id
_entity.type
_entity.pdbx_description
1 polymer ?
#
loop_
_entity_poly.entity_id
_entity_poly.type
_entity_poly.pdbx_seq_one_letter_code
_entity_poly.pdbx_strand_id
1 'polypeptide(L)' 'RVKGPIDLDKQCGVMGPNGQPCARSLTCKTHSMGAKRAVLGRSQLYDLLL' A
#
# COMPACT_ATOMS: atom_id res chain seq x y z
N ARG A 1 7.33 7.34 18.27
CA ARG A 1 7.52 7.47 16.80
C ARG A 1 6.15 7.61 16.18
N VAL A 2 5.72 8.83 15.85
CA VAL A 2 4.53 9.05 15.03
C VAL A 2 4.91 8.55 13.64
N LYS A 3 4.46 7.36 13.26
CA LYS A 3 4.50 6.97 11.84
C LYS A 3 3.60 7.98 11.15
N GLY A 4 4.23 8.89 10.39
CA GLY A 4 3.50 9.84 9.56
C GLY A 4 2.50 9.12 8.66
N PRO A 5 1.56 9.86 8.08
CA PRO A 5 0.54 9.28 7.20
C PRO A 5 1.19 8.39 6.15
N ILE A 6 0.59 7.23 5.93
CA ILE A 6 1.07 6.25 4.96
C ILE A 6 0.88 6.83 3.55
N ASP A 7 1.97 7.02 2.80
CA ASP A 7 1.88 7.48 1.41
C ASP A 7 1.50 6.31 0.51
N LEU A 8 0.22 6.16 0.20
CA LEU A 8 -0.29 5.05 -0.62
C LEU A 8 0.28 5.06 -2.05
N ASP A 9 0.82 6.18 -2.52
CA ASP A 9 1.49 6.31 -3.82
C ASP A 9 2.93 5.79 -3.83
N LYS A 10 3.59 5.69 -2.67
CA LYS A 10 4.96 5.16 -2.52
C LYS A 10 5.01 3.85 -1.73
N GLN A 11 3.96 3.57 -0.96
CA GLN A 11 3.89 2.50 0.03
C GLN A 11 2.74 1.54 -0.30
N CYS A 12 2.89 0.28 0.07
CA CYS A 12 1.99 -0.79 -0.33
C CYS A 12 0.53 -0.49 0.04
N GLY A 13 0.27 0.02 1.24
CA GLY A 13 -1.08 0.42 1.64
C GLY A 13 -2.05 -0.72 1.95
N VAL A 14 -1.68 -1.96 1.60
CA VAL A 14 -2.51 -3.15 1.83
C VAL A 14 -2.78 -3.31 3.32
N MET A 15 -4.05 -3.45 3.68
CA MET A 15 -4.45 -3.66 5.06
C MET A 15 -4.04 -5.07 5.49
N GLY A 16 -3.10 -5.15 6.42
CA GLY A 16 -2.65 -6.42 6.97
C GLY A 16 -3.69 -7.01 7.94
N PRO A 17 -3.46 -8.26 8.39
CA PRO A 17 -4.35 -8.95 9.35
C PRO A 17 -4.50 -8.20 10.69
N ASN A 18 -3.55 -7.32 11.00
CA ASN A 18 -3.50 -6.54 12.23
C ASN A 18 -4.36 -5.26 12.13
N GLY A 19 -5.09 -5.05 11.02
CA GLY A 19 -5.85 -3.82 10.76
C GLY A 19 -4.97 -2.61 10.45
N GLN A 20 -3.67 -2.79 10.24
CA GLN A 20 -2.74 -1.72 9.89
C GLN A 20 -2.34 -1.80 8.42
N PRO A 21 -2.31 -0.66 7.70
CA PRO A 21 -1.88 -0.63 6.32
C PRO A 21 -0.37 -0.84 6.21
N CYS A 22 0.04 -1.53 5.16
CA CYS A 22 1.42 -1.91 4.94
C CYS A 22 2.27 -0.71 4.50
N ALA A 23 3.05 -0.15 5.43
CA ALA A 23 3.98 0.96 5.19
C ALA A 23 5.30 0.55 4.48
N ARG A 24 5.37 -0.66 3.91
CA ARG A 24 6.50 -1.08 3.06
C ARG A 24 6.36 -0.46 1.67
N SER A 25 7.37 -0.59 0.81
CA SER A 25 7.34 -0.10 -0.56
C SER A 25 6.11 -0.59 -1.35
N LEU A 26 5.68 0.20 -2.34
CA LEU A 26 4.60 -0.13 -3.28
C LEU A 26 4.67 -1.58 -3.78
N THR A 27 5.86 -2.00 -4.19
CA THR A 27 6.21 -3.30 -4.78
C THR A 27 6.59 -4.37 -3.74
N CYS A 28 6.26 -4.18 -2.46
CA CYS A 28 6.70 -5.12 -1.42
C CYS A 28 6.31 -6.58 -1.75
N LYS A 29 7.23 -7.52 -1.53
CA LYS A 29 7.02 -8.96 -1.83
C LYS A 29 6.04 -9.67 -0.87
N THR A 30 5.56 -8.95 0.14
CA THR A 30 4.70 -9.52 1.20
C THR A 30 3.24 -9.64 0.78
N HIS A 31 2.82 -8.79 -0.15
CA HIS A 31 1.45 -8.77 -0.64
C HIS A 31 1.44 -9.08 -2.13
N SER A 32 0.39 -9.78 -2.58
CA SER A 32 0.16 -10.07 -3.99
C SER A 32 -0.29 -8.82 -4.75
N MET A 33 -0.10 -8.81 -6.07
CA MET A 33 -0.52 -7.69 -6.94
C MET A 33 -2.02 -7.40 -6.84
N GLY A 34 -2.86 -8.44 -6.70
CA GLY A 34 -4.30 -8.28 -6.50
C GLY A 34 -4.64 -7.53 -5.21
N ALA A 35 -3.96 -7.85 -4.11
CA ALA A 35 -4.15 -7.13 -2.84
C ALA A 35 -3.69 -5.66 -2.96
N LYS A 36 -2.55 -5.40 -3.62
CA LYS A 36 -2.05 -4.04 -3.87
C LYS A 36 -3.00 -3.21 -4.73
N ARG A 37 -3.60 -3.81 -5.75
CA ARG A 37 -4.60 -3.17 -6.63
C ARG A 37 -5.92 -2.88 -5.90
N ALA A 38 -6.29 -3.69 -4.92
CA ALA A 38 -7.51 -3.49 -4.12
C ALA A 38 -7.40 -2.36 -3.08
N VAL A 39 -6.22 -1.74 -2.92
CA VAL A 39 -6.03 -0.61 -2.00
C VAL A 39 -6.73 0.63 -2.56
N LEU A 40 -7.84 1.00 -1.92
CA LEU A 40 -8.55 2.25 -2.17
C LEU A 40 -7.84 3.42 -1.46
N GLY A 41 -7.81 4.60 -2.08
CA GLY A 41 -7.18 5.80 -1.52
C GLY A 41 -5.79 6.15 -2.07
N ARG A 42 -5.33 5.44 -3.10
CA ARG A 42 -4.19 5.92 -3.90
C ARG A 42 -4.61 7.07 -4.80
N SER A 43 -3.69 7.99 -5.09
CA SER A 43 -3.95 9.08 -6.03
C SER A 43 -4.22 8.53 -7.44
N GLN A 44 -3.58 7.41 -7.78
CA GLN A 44 -3.76 6.69 -9.05
C GLN A 44 -3.78 5.17 -8.84
N LEU A 45 -4.26 4.43 -9.84
CA LEU A 45 -4.25 2.97 -9.82
C LEU A 45 -2.82 2.43 -9.65
N TYR A 46 -2.69 1.28 -8.99
CA TYR A 46 -1.39 0.62 -8.77
C TYR A 46 -0.58 0.48 -10.08
N ASP A 47 -1.27 0.15 -11.18
CA ASP A 47 -0.64 -0.05 -12.50
C ASP A 47 -0.15 1.25 -13.15
N LEU A 48 -0.65 2.42 -12.74
CA LEU A 48 -0.16 3.73 -13.19
C LEU A 48 1.02 4.25 -12.35
N LEU A 49 1.13 3.74 -11.11
CA LEU A 49 2.20 4.08 -10.16
C LEU A 49 3.41 3.14 -10.27
N LEU A 50 3.36 2.16 -11.17
CA LEU A 50 4.44 1.22 -11.46
C LEU A 50 5.34 1.78 -12.57
#